data_AF-A0ABD1C601-F1
#
_entry.id   AF-A0ABD1C601-F1
#
_cell.length_a   1.000
_cell.length_b   1.000
_cell.length_c   1.000
_cell.angle_alpha   90.00
_cell.angle_beta   90.00
_cell.angle_gamma   90.00
#
_symmetry.space_group_name_H-M   'P 1'
#
loop_
_entity.id
_entity.type
_entity.pdbx_description
1 polymer ?
#
loop_
_entity_poly.entity_id
_entity_poly.type
_entity_poly.pdbx_seq_one_letter_code
_entity_poly.pdbx_strand_id
1 'polypeptide(L)'
;MNANRAPCAFCKTKNKRCPKNCEFAPYFPAERRASYESANKIFGSNKIKRMMMLAGEADKHMLATSILKEGDAWTNDSMRGGYGEIQNLLQQIELRRAYLRELEEKINDEKEKTRLHL
;
A
#
# COMPACT_ATOMS: atom_id res chain seq x y z
N MET A 1 -18.94 15.96 -27.47
CA MET A 1 -18.01 15.76 -26.34
C MET A 1 -18.10 14.32 -25.84
N ASN A 2 -17.28 13.42 -26.37
CA ASN A 2 -17.16 12.05 -25.85
C ASN A 2 -15.67 11.69 -25.87
N ALA A 3 -14.95 12.15 -24.86
CA ALA A 3 -13.66 11.54 -24.54
C ALA A 3 -13.97 10.14 -24.03
N ASN A 4 -13.38 9.14 -24.69
CA ASN A 4 -13.55 7.73 -24.40
C ASN A 4 -12.92 7.44 -23.02
N ARG A 5 -13.67 7.70 -21.93
CA ARG A 5 -13.18 7.49 -20.56
C ARG A 5 -12.91 6.00 -20.37
N ALA A 6 -11.65 5.65 -20.10
CA ALA A 6 -11.29 4.28 -19.78
C ALA A 6 -12.13 3.79 -18.58
N PRO A 7 -12.68 2.57 -18.63
CA PRO A 7 -13.41 2.03 -17.48
C PRO A 7 -12.48 1.93 -16.27
N CYS A 8 -13.01 2.23 -15.09
CA CYS A 8 -12.30 2.04 -13.83
C CYS A 8 -11.89 0.57 -13.67
N ALA A 9 -10.89 0.30 -12.83
CA ALA A 9 -10.34 -1.04 -12.67
C ALA A 9 -11.42 -2.05 -12.24
N PHE A 10 -12.28 -1.69 -11.29
CA PHE A 10 -13.40 -2.53 -10.84
C PHE A 10 -14.34 -2.93 -11.98
N CYS A 11 -14.84 -1.96 -12.75
CA CYS A 11 -15.78 -2.23 -13.85
C CYS A 11 -15.13 -3.04 -14.96
N LYS A 12 -13.86 -2.75 -15.29
CA LYS A 12 -13.12 -3.47 -16.32
C LYS A 12 -12.92 -4.94 -15.96
N THR A 13 -12.53 -5.25 -14.72
CA THR A 13 -12.37 -6.63 -14.24
C THR A 13 -13.70 -7.40 -14.24
N LYS A 14 -14.83 -6.72 -14.01
CA LYS A 14 -16.16 -7.32 -14.13
C LYS A 14 -16.67 -7.44 -15.58
N ASN A 15 -15.89 -6.99 -16.57
CA ASN A 15 -16.29 -6.89 -17.97
C ASN A 15 -17.63 -6.14 -18.16
N LYS A 16 -17.85 -5.08 -17.37
CA LYS A 16 -19.06 -4.25 -17.41
C LYS A 16 -18.75 -2.84 -17.90
N ARG A 17 -19.74 -2.18 -18.50
CA ARG A 17 -19.67 -0.74 -18.82
C ARG A 17 -19.49 0.06 -17.53
N CYS A 18 -18.54 1.00 -17.54
CA CYS A 18 -18.33 1.93 -16.44
C CYS A 18 -19.27 3.15 -16.62
N PRO A 19 -20.26 3.38 -15.74
CA PRO A 19 -21.17 4.52 -15.87
C PRO A 19 -20.45 5.84 -15.55
N LYS A 20 -21.01 6.97 -16.01
CA LYS A 20 -20.44 8.31 -15.75
C LYS A 20 -20.29 8.60 -14.25
N ASN A 21 -21.29 8.19 -13.45
CA ASN A 21 -21.36 8.31 -11.99
C ASN A 21 -20.97 7.02 -11.25
N CYS A 22 -19.96 6.30 -11.75
CA CYS A 22 -19.50 5.06 -11.12
C CYS A 22 -18.97 5.30 -9.70
N GLU A 23 -19.60 4.66 -8.70
CA GLU A 23 -19.21 4.73 -7.28
C GLU A 23 -17.79 4.23 -7.02
N PHE A 24 -17.27 3.32 -7.84
CA PHE A 24 -15.93 2.73 -7.68
C PHE A 24 -14.83 3.52 -8.40
N ALA A 25 -15.18 4.38 -9.36
CA ALA A 25 -14.19 5.05 -10.21
C ALA A 25 -13.25 6.01 -9.46
N PRO A 26 -13.69 6.75 -8.42
CA PRO A 26 -12.79 7.58 -7.62
C PRO A 26 -11.74 6.78 -6.83
N TYR A 27 -12.03 5.51 -6.54
CA TYR A 27 -11.22 4.67 -5.65
C TYR A 27 -10.36 3.64 -6.39
N PHE A 28 -10.82 3.17 -7.54
CA PHE A 28 -10.13 2.18 -8.38
C PHE A 28 -9.90 2.72 -9.79
N PRO A 29 -9.03 3.73 -9.97
CA PRO A 29 -8.82 4.39 -11.24
C PRO A 29 -8.19 3.43 -12.28
N ALA A 30 -8.29 3.77 -13.56
CA ALA A 30 -7.91 2.88 -14.66
C ALA A 30 -6.41 2.54 -14.69
N GLU A 31 -5.58 3.43 -14.15
CA GLU A 31 -4.13 3.36 -14.03
C GLU A 31 -3.70 2.33 -12.98
N ARG A 32 -4.54 2.09 -11.97
CA ARG A 32 -4.30 1.11 -10.89
C ARG A 32 -4.90 -0.26 -11.20
N ARG A 33 -5.10 -0.59 -12.48
CA ARG A 33 -5.74 -1.83 -12.92
C ARG A 33 -4.95 -3.08 -12.52
N ALA A 34 -3.63 -3.07 -12.69
CA ALA A 34 -2.79 -4.21 -12.32
C ALA A 34 -2.89 -4.50 -10.81
N SER A 35 -2.72 -3.48 -9.97
CA SER A 35 -2.89 -3.55 -8.52
C SER A 35 -4.28 -4.11 -8.14
N TYR A 36 -5.34 -3.60 -8.77
CA TYR A 36 -6.71 -4.07 -8.52
C TYR A 36 -6.92 -5.52 -8.95
N GLU A 37 -6.36 -5.94 -10.09
CA GLU A 37 -6.50 -7.33 -10.58
C GLU A 37 -5.81 -8.31 -9.64
N SER A 38 -4.61 -7.99 -9.15
CA SER A 38 -3.93 -8.77 -8.11
C SER A 38 -4.75 -8.79 -6.80
N ALA A 39 -5.24 -7.64 -6.34
CA ALA A 39 -6.12 -7.57 -5.17
C ALA A 39 -7.41 -8.40 -5.35
N ASN A 40 -7.98 -8.39 -6.55
CA ASN A 40 -9.17 -9.16 -6.89
C ASN A 40 -8.92 -10.67 -6.86
N LYS A 41 -7.72 -11.14 -7.19
CA LYS A 41 -7.36 -12.56 -7.05
C LYS A 41 -7.36 -13.01 -5.58
N ILE A 42 -6.97 -12.12 -4.66
CA ILE A 42 -6.87 -12.41 -3.22
C ILE A 42 -8.25 -12.30 -2.55
N PHE A 43 -8.92 -11.16 -2.74
CA PHE A 43 -10.14 -10.84 -2.00
C PHE A 43 -11.41 -11.25 -2.74
N GLY A 44 -11.39 -11.21 -4.07
CA GLY A 44 -12.57 -11.29 -4.93
C GLY A 44 -13.37 -9.99 -4.96
N SER A 45 -13.83 -9.60 -6.16
CA SER A 45 -14.56 -8.35 -6.38
C SER A 45 -15.83 -8.23 -5.54
N ASN A 46 -16.49 -9.33 -5.17
CA ASN A 46 -17.69 -9.28 -4.34
C ASN A 46 -17.36 -8.88 -2.90
N LYS A 47 -16.24 -9.37 -2.35
CA LYS A 47 -15.75 -8.97 -1.03
C LYS A 47 -15.28 -7.52 -1.06
N ILE A 48 -14.51 -7.14 -2.09
CA ILE A 48 -14.09 -5.74 -2.30
C ILE A 48 -15.31 -4.80 -2.35
N LYS A 49 -16.32 -5.14 -3.15
CA LYS A 49 -17.58 -4.38 -3.20
C LYS A 49 -18.22 -4.27 -1.82
N ARG A 50 -18.37 -5.39 -1.10
CA ARG A 50 -18.97 -5.40 0.24
C ARG A 50 -18.20 -4.51 1.22
N MET A 51 -16.87 -4.59 1.23
CA MET A 51 -16.02 -3.75 2.10
C MET A 51 -16.22 -2.26 1.78
N MET A 52 -16.20 -1.88 0.49
CA MET A 52 -16.41 -0.49 0.08
C MET A 52 -17.80 0.04 0.43
N MET A 53 -18.83 -0.81 0.40
CA MET A 53 -20.20 -0.43 0.79
C MET A 53 -20.37 -0.28 2.31
N LEU A 54 -19.63 -1.05 3.10
CA LEU A 54 -19.67 -1.01 4.56
C LEU A 54 -18.78 0.09 5.16
N ALA A 55 -17.76 0.54 4.42
CA ALA A 55 -16.89 1.61 4.86
C ALA A 55 -17.63 2.96 4.90
N GLY A 56 -17.40 3.72 5.96
CA GLY A 56 -17.81 5.12 6.04
C GLY A 56 -17.15 5.94 4.93
N GLU A 57 -17.80 7.04 4.51
CA GLU A 57 -17.33 7.84 3.38
C GLU A 57 -15.89 8.35 3.56
N ALA A 58 -15.53 8.76 4.78
CA ALA A 58 -14.19 9.21 5.13
C ALA A 58 -13.11 8.12 4.97
N ASP A 59 -13.48 6.85 5.15
CA ASP A 59 -12.54 5.72 5.16
C ASP A 59 -12.39 5.06 3.79
N LYS A 60 -13.32 5.28 2.86
CA LYS A 60 -13.32 4.60 1.55
C LYS A 60 -12.03 4.80 0.77
N HIS A 61 -11.43 5.99 0.81
CA HIS A 61 -10.19 6.26 0.11
C HIS A 61 -9.01 5.48 0.70
N MET A 62 -8.91 5.46 2.03
CA MET A 62 -7.90 4.69 2.75
C MET A 62 -8.10 3.18 2.53
N LEU A 63 -9.33 2.68 2.63
CA LEU A 63 -9.66 1.28 2.36
C LEU A 63 -9.25 0.87 0.94
N ALA A 64 -9.63 1.65 -0.07
CA ALA A 64 -9.26 1.36 -1.45
C ALA A 64 -7.75 1.37 -1.67
N THR A 65 -7.04 2.33 -1.06
CA THR A 65 -5.58 2.37 -1.07
C THR A 65 -4.97 1.12 -0.46
N SER A 66 -5.49 0.65 0.69
CA SER A 66 -5.03 -0.57 1.35
C SER A 66 -5.29 -1.82 0.51
N ILE A 67 -6.47 -1.92 -0.14
CA ILE A 67 -6.79 -3.03 -1.05
C ILE A 67 -5.79 -3.07 -2.22
N LEU A 68 -5.49 -1.91 -2.83
CA LEU A 68 -4.55 -1.82 -3.94
C LEU A 68 -3.12 -2.13 -3.48
N LYS A 69 -2.70 -1.64 -2.31
CA LYS A 69 -1.38 -1.95 -1.73
C LYS A 69 -1.20 -3.44 -1.48
N GLU A 70 -2.21 -4.13 -0.97
CA GLU A 70 -2.14 -5.58 -0.82
C GLU A 70 -1.97 -6.25 -2.19
N GLY A 71 -2.71 -5.81 -3.22
CA GLY A 71 -2.52 -6.28 -4.58
C GLY A 71 -1.09 -6.06 -5.12
N ASP A 72 -0.48 -4.92 -4.81
CA ASP A 72 0.90 -4.61 -5.16
C ASP A 72 1.88 -5.53 -4.40
N ALA A 73 1.66 -5.76 -3.11
CA ALA A 73 2.51 -6.62 -2.29
C ALA A 73 2.55 -8.07 -2.81
N TRP A 74 1.40 -8.63 -3.20
CA TRP A 74 1.35 -9.97 -3.80
C TRP A 74 1.90 -10.03 -5.23
N THR A 75 1.96 -8.89 -5.93
CA THR A 75 2.68 -8.80 -7.20
C THR A 75 4.19 -8.85 -6.98
N ASN A 76 4.67 -8.21 -5.92
CA ASN A 76 6.09 -8.09 -5.61
C ASN A 76 6.68 -9.33 -4.92
N ASP A 77 5.94 -9.95 -4.00
CA ASP A 77 6.31 -11.19 -3.32
C ASP A 77 5.12 -12.15 -3.36
N SER A 78 5.09 -13.01 -4.37
CA SER A 78 3.97 -13.94 -4.58
C SER A 78 3.85 -15.03 -3.51
N MET A 79 4.87 -15.22 -2.68
CA MET A 79 4.86 -16.20 -1.60
C MET A 79 4.35 -15.60 -0.28
N ARG A 80 4.77 -14.37 0.04
CA ARG A 80 4.52 -13.75 1.34
C ARG A 80 3.62 -12.51 1.29
N GLY A 81 3.36 -11.94 0.12
CA GLY A 81 2.48 -10.78 -0.06
C GLY A 81 2.76 -9.65 0.94
N GLY A 82 1.69 -9.06 1.51
CA GLY A 82 1.80 -8.01 2.52
C GLY A 82 2.56 -8.43 3.78
N TYR A 83 2.54 -9.72 4.16
CA TYR A 83 3.32 -10.22 5.29
C TYR A 83 4.82 -10.09 5.03
N GLY A 84 5.28 -10.45 3.83
CA GLY A 84 6.69 -10.32 3.45
C GLY A 84 7.16 -8.87 3.50
N GLU A 85 6.33 -7.94 3.03
CA GLU A 85 6.61 -6.51 3.08
C GLU A 85 6.75 -5.99 4.52
N ILE A 86 5.84 -6.40 5.42
CA ILE A 86 5.92 -6.07 6.85
C ILE A 86 7.20 -6.63 7.48
N GLN A 87 7.54 -7.89 7.24
CA GLN A 87 8.75 -8.50 7.80
C GLN A 87 10.02 -7.78 7.33
N ASN A 88 10.09 -7.43 6.04
CA ASN A 88 11.22 -6.68 5.50
C ASN A 88 11.34 -5.29 6.15
N LEU A 89 10.22 -4.60 6.39
CA LEU A 89 10.21 -3.30 7.07
C LEU A 89 10.66 -3.42 8.53
N LEU A 90 10.19 -4.44 9.26
CA LEU A 90 10.60 -4.69 10.64
C LEU A 90 12.10 -4.95 10.74
N GLN A 91 12.65 -5.78 9.85
CA GLN A 91 14.09 -6.03 9.78
C GLN A 91 14.88 -4.74 9.50
N GLN A 92 14.43 -3.91 8.57
CA GLN A 92 15.08 -2.62 8.28
C GLN A 92 15.03 -1.67 9.47
N ILE A 93 13.93 -1.63 10.22
CA ILE A 93 13.83 -0.84 11.45
C ILE A 93 14.85 -1.32 12.49
N GLU A 94 14.98 -2.63 12.68
CA GLU A 94 15.94 -3.21 13.62
C GLU A 94 17.38 -2.88 13.26
N LEU A 95 17.76 -3.08 11.99
CA LEU A 95 19.10 -2.74 11.48
C LEU A 95 19.41 -1.25 11.66
N ARG A 96 18.47 -0.37 11.33
CA ARG A 96 18.64 1.09 11.50
C ARG A 96 18.76 1.48 12.97
N ARG A 97 18.00 0.85 13.87
CA ARG A 97 18.10 1.06 15.32
C ARG A 97 19.46 0.59 15.86
N ALA A 98 19.98 -0.54 15.38
CA ALA A 98 21.30 -1.01 15.76
C ALA A 98 22.40 -0.04 15.32
N TYR A 99 22.32 0.43 14.07
CA TYR A 99 23.25 1.43 13.54
C TYR A 99 23.21 2.77 14.30
N LEU A 100 22.01 3.26 14.65
CA LEU A 100 21.88 4.48 15.45
C LEU A 100 22.52 4.33 16.84
N ARG A 101 22.31 3.20 17.52
CA ARG A 101 22.94 2.95 18.83
C ARG A 101 24.47 2.97 18.74
N GLU A 102 25.03 2.33 17.72
CA GLU A 102 26.48 2.32 17.49
C GLU A 102 27.03 3.73 17.26
N LEU A 103 26.33 4.55 16.47
CA LEU A 103 26.73 5.94 16.26
C LEU A 103 26.60 6.79 17.52
N GLU A 104 25.53 6.62 18.29
CA GLU A 104 25.32 7.33 19.56
C GLU A 104 26.43 7.03 20.56
N GLU A 105 26.86 5.76 20.66
CA GLU A 105 27.98 5.33 21.48
C GLU A 105 29.29 5.99 21.03
N LYS A 106 29.61 5.94 19.73
CA LYS A 106 30.81 6.61 19.18
C LYS A 106 30.83 8.11 19.45
N ILE A 107 29.69 8.79 19.30
CA ILE A 107 29.56 10.22 19.59
C ILE A 107 29.81 10.49 21.08
N ASN A 108 29.30 9.63 21.97
CA ASN A 108 29.49 9.78 23.40
C ASN A 108 30.96 9.59 23.80
N ASP A 109 31.64 8.59 23.23
CA ASP A 109 33.07 8.35 23.47
C ASP A 109 33.93 9.54 23.04
N GLU A 110 33.66 10.12 21.86
CA GLU A 110 34.39 11.30 21.38
C GLU A 110 34.12 12.54 22.24
N LYS A 111 32.89 12.71 22.74
CA LYS A 111 32.56 13.79 23.70
C LYS A 111 33.33 13.62 25.00
N GLU A 112 33.43 12.40 25.53
CA GLU A 112 34.16 12.12 26.76
C GLU A 112 35.66 12.35 26.59
N LYS A 113 36.25 11.91 25.47
CA LYS A 113 37.66 12.21 25.14
C LYS A 113 37.90 13.71 25.08
N THR A 114 37.02 14.46 24.41
CA THR A 114 37.13 15.92 24.33
C THR A 114 37.03 16.57 25.70
N ARG A 115 36.15 16.08 26.57
CA ARG A 115 35.99 16.56 27.95
C ARG A 115 37.23 16.30 28.81
N LEU A 116 37.90 15.15 28.62
CA LEU A 116 39.10 14.77 29.37
C LEU A 116 40.38 15.49 28.90
N HIS A 117 40.37 16.11 27.72
CA HIS A 117 41.50 16.85 27.15
C HIS A 117 41.35 18.37 27.26
N LEU A 118 40.33 18.86 27.97
CA LEU A 118 40.12 20.26 28.39
C LEU A 118 40.34 20.38 29.90
#